data_AF-A0A351IPK6-F1
#
_entry.id   AF-A0A351IPK6-F1
#
_cell.length_a   1.000
_cell.length_b   1.000
_cell.length_c   1.000
_cell.angle_alpha   90.00
_cell.angle_beta   90.00
_cell.angle_gamma   90.00
#
_symmetry.space_group_name_H-M   'P 1'
#
loop_
_entity.id
_entity.type
_entity.pdbx_description
1 polymer ?
#
loop_
_entity_poly.entity_id
_entity_poly.type
_entity_poly.pdbx_seq_one_letter_code
_entity_poly.pdbx_strand_id
1 'polypeptide(L)'
;ISPSPPSGLMGKQMGLLAGTQISFFNRLFWTASSTLNVVSYNIYRNGVFIQNTGSRHSQYEDLNQQEGVFVTYEISAVSSGGGESAKVSIIVP
;
A
#
# COMPACT_ATOMS: atom_id res chain seq x y z
N ILE A 1 -14.77 6.46 -15.30
CA ILE A 1 -14.72 4.97 -15.31
C ILE A 1 -13.75 4.55 -14.22
N SER A 2 -14.15 3.60 -13.38
CA SER A 2 -13.27 3.00 -12.37
C SER A 2 -12.20 2.12 -13.04
N PRO A 3 -10.92 2.25 -12.66
CA PRO A 3 -9.86 1.40 -13.19
C PRO A 3 -9.96 -0.03 -12.64
N SER A 4 -9.25 -0.96 -13.29
CA SER A 4 -8.94 -2.26 -12.70
C SER A 4 -8.08 -2.09 -11.44
N PRO A 5 -8.28 -2.91 -10.39
CA PRO A 5 -7.46 -2.83 -9.18
C PRO A 5 -6.00 -3.21 -9.48
N PRO A 6 -5.04 -2.74 -8.67
CA PRO A 6 -3.72 -3.35 -8.65
C PRO A 6 -3.81 -4.82 -8.24
N SER A 7 -2.75 -5.59 -8.51
CA SER A 7 -2.72 -7.03 -8.22
C SER A 7 -1.42 -7.42 -7.51
N GLY A 8 -1.30 -8.68 -7.08
CA GLY A 8 -0.08 -9.18 -6.45
C GLY A 8 0.37 -8.37 -5.22
N LEU A 9 -0.60 -7.87 -4.43
CA LEU A 9 -0.30 -7.14 -3.20
C LEU A 9 0.40 -8.10 -2.22
N MET A 10 1.60 -7.72 -1.81
CA MET A 10 2.41 -8.40 -0.81
C MET A 10 2.86 -7.39 0.23
N GLY A 11 3.07 -7.85 1.46
CA GLY A 11 3.57 -7.02 2.54
C GLY A 11 4.45 -7.81 3.49
N LYS A 12 5.48 -7.16 4.02
CA LYS A 12 6.39 -7.76 5.00
C LYS A 12 6.83 -6.71 6.03
N GLN A 13 6.83 -7.08 7.29
CA GLN A 13 7.46 -6.29 8.35
C GLN A 13 8.98 -6.39 8.27
N MET A 14 9.64 -5.25 8.44
CA MET A 14 11.08 -5.08 8.38
C MET A 14 11.54 -4.37 9.64
N GLY A 15 12.71 -4.78 10.16
CA GLY A 15 13.40 -4.09 11.25
C GLY A 15 14.55 -3.24 10.72
N LEU A 16 14.72 -2.05 11.28
CA LEU A 16 15.86 -1.16 11.03
C LEU A 16 16.61 -0.90 12.34
N LEU A 17 17.89 -1.26 12.37
CA LEU A 17 18.79 -0.99 13.48
C LEU A 17 19.34 0.44 13.37
N ALA A 18 19.09 1.27 14.37
CA ALA A 18 19.63 2.62 14.51
C ALA A 18 20.30 2.76 15.89
N GLY A 19 21.62 2.55 15.93
CA GLY A 19 22.37 2.48 17.19
C GLY A 19 21.95 1.24 18.00
N THR A 20 21.42 1.46 19.20
CA THR A 20 20.91 0.40 20.09
C THR A 20 19.41 0.17 19.97
N GLN A 21 18.71 0.95 19.15
CA GLN A 21 17.27 0.85 18.97
C GLN A 21 16.93 0.11 17.67
N ILE A 22 15.91 -0.74 17.71
CA ILE A 22 15.26 -1.30 16.53
C ILE A 22 13.94 -0.56 16.31
N SER A 23 13.72 -0.06 15.11
CA SER A 23 12.40 0.39 14.65
C SER A 23 11.83 -0.59 13.62
N PHE A 24 10.51 -0.73 13.60
CA PHE A 24 9.83 -1.59 12.63
C PHE A 24 9.02 -0.77 11.64
N PHE A 25 8.91 -1.29 10.42
CA PHE A 25 8.10 -0.72 9.37
C PHE A 25 7.53 -1.84 8.49
N ASN A 26 6.36 -1.60 7.91
CA ASN A 26 5.74 -2.56 6.99
C ASN A 26 5.99 -2.09 5.56
N ARG A 27 6.65 -2.92 4.77
CA ARG A 27 6.90 -2.64 3.35
C ARG A 27 5.88 -3.40 2.49
N LEU A 28 5.17 -2.65 1.67
CA LEU A 28 4.19 -3.17 0.71
C LEU A 28 4.74 -3.12 -0.71
N PHE A 29 4.35 -4.10 -1.51
CA PHE A 29 4.61 -4.17 -2.94
C PHE A 29 3.36 -4.61 -3.68
N TRP A 30 3.15 -4.09 -4.88
CA TRP A 30 2.03 -4.51 -5.73
C TRP A 30 2.42 -4.43 -7.20
N THR A 31 1.65 -5.14 -8.02
CA THR A 31 1.67 -5.00 -9.48
C THR A 31 0.70 -3.91 -9.89
N ALA A 32 1.12 -3.05 -10.82
CA ALA A 32 0.32 -1.95 -11.31
C ALA A 32 -1.00 -2.43 -11.93
N SER A 33 -2.01 -1.56 -11.88
CA SER A 33 -3.27 -1.75 -12.60
C SER A 33 -3.02 -1.89 -14.11
N SER A 34 -3.82 -2.74 -14.77
CA SER A 34 -3.81 -2.86 -16.23
C SER A 34 -4.47 -1.67 -16.95
N THR A 35 -5.11 -0.77 -16.21
CA THR A 35 -5.77 0.41 -16.78
C THR A 35 -4.76 1.51 -17.11
N LEU A 36 -4.76 1.98 -18.35
CA LEU A 36 -3.73 2.91 -18.87
C LEU A 36 -3.78 4.32 -18.27
N ASN A 37 -4.93 4.79 -17.80
CA ASN A 37 -5.09 6.15 -17.30
C ASN A 37 -5.07 6.25 -15.76
N VAL A 38 -4.40 5.32 -15.08
CA VAL A 38 -4.17 5.40 -13.63
C VAL A 38 -3.19 6.53 -13.31
N VAL A 39 -3.55 7.37 -12.35
CA VAL A 39 -2.77 8.54 -11.92
C VAL A 39 -2.22 8.39 -10.51
N SER A 40 -2.89 7.59 -9.67
CA SER A 40 -2.41 7.31 -8.31
C SER A 40 -2.91 5.96 -7.78
N TYR A 41 -2.30 5.52 -6.68
CA TYR A 41 -2.81 4.43 -5.84
C TYR A 41 -3.15 4.97 -4.46
N ASN A 42 -4.37 4.75 -3.99
CA ASN A 42 -4.75 5.07 -2.61
C ASN A 42 -4.34 3.91 -1.71
N ILE A 43 -3.78 4.24 -0.55
CA ILE A 43 -3.34 3.29 0.46
C ILE A 43 -4.18 3.51 1.69
N TYR A 44 -4.66 2.39 2.25
CA TYR A 44 -5.47 2.36 3.46
C TYR A 44 -4.80 1.47 4.50
N ARG A 45 -4.89 1.89 5.76
CA ARG A 45 -4.49 1.11 6.93
C ARG A 45 -5.72 0.89 7.79
N ASN A 46 -6.05 -0.37 8.06
CA ASN A 46 -7.22 -0.77 8.86
C ASN A 46 -8.51 -0.08 8.39
N GLY A 47 -8.73 -0.01 7.06
CA GLY A 47 -9.90 0.64 6.46
C GLY A 47 -9.79 2.16 6.28
N VAL A 48 -8.83 2.81 6.92
CA VAL A 48 -8.66 4.27 6.89
C VAL A 48 -7.69 4.69 5.80
N PHE A 49 -8.07 5.65 4.96
CA PHE A 49 -7.17 6.24 3.98
C PHE A 49 -6.02 6.95 4.69
N ILE A 50 -4.78 6.60 4.33
CA ILE A 50 -3.58 7.23 4.91
C ILE A 50 -2.90 8.17 3.92
N GLN A 51 -2.78 7.76 2.66
CA GLN A 51 -2.10 8.53 1.62
C GLN A 51 -2.40 7.94 0.23
N ASN A 52 -2.08 8.69 -0.83
CA ASN A 52 -1.93 8.15 -2.17
C ASN A 52 -0.48 8.27 -2.69
N THR A 53 -0.08 7.36 -3.57
CA THR A 53 1.19 7.44 -4.30
C THR A 53 0.94 7.77 -5.77
N GLY A 54 1.94 8.29 -6.49
CA GLY A 54 1.84 8.44 -7.95
C GLY A 54 1.70 7.08 -8.67
N SER A 55 1.19 7.09 -9.90
CA SER A 55 0.95 5.87 -10.70
C SER A 55 2.20 5.05 -11.05
N ARG A 56 3.39 5.66 -10.97
CA ARG A 56 4.68 4.97 -11.18
C ARG A 56 5.18 4.23 -9.94
N HIS A 57 4.53 4.39 -8.79
CA HIS A 57 4.90 3.68 -7.58
C HIS A 57 4.20 2.34 -7.51
N SER A 58 4.98 1.32 -7.16
CA SER A 58 4.54 -0.06 -6.92
C SER A 58 5.00 -0.58 -5.56
N GLN A 59 5.40 0.34 -4.68
CA GLN A 59 5.85 0.06 -3.32
C GLN A 59 5.49 1.20 -2.37
N TYR A 60 5.30 0.85 -1.09
CA TYR A 60 5.05 1.80 0.00
C TYR A 60 5.71 1.31 1.28
N GLU A 61 6.21 2.24 2.09
CA GLU A 61 6.78 1.95 3.40
C GLU A 61 5.97 2.66 4.47
N ASP A 62 5.44 1.85 5.39
CA ASP A 62 4.74 2.31 6.56
C ASP A 62 5.67 2.28 7.77
N LEU A 63 6.23 3.44 8.12
CA LEU A 63 7.20 3.58 9.20
C LEU A 63 6.55 3.52 10.59
N ASN A 64 7.38 3.24 11.61
CA ASN A 64 7.00 3.27 13.03
C ASN A 64 5.87 2.28 13.39
N GLN A 65 5.90 1.10 12.79
CA GLN A 65 5.01 0.00 13.16
C GLN A 65 5.51 -0.71 14.41
N GLN A 66 4.60 -1.44 15.07
CA GLN A 66 4.92 -2.26 16.23
C GLN A 66 5.13 -3.71 15.78
N GLU A 67 6.16 -4.36 16.31
CA GLU A 67 6.41 -5.78 16.07
C GLU A 67 5.27 -6.65 16.65
N GLY A 68 4.84 -7.64 15.89
CA GLY A 68 3.80 -8.61 16.30
C GLY A 68 2.38 -8.05 16.31
N VAL A 69 2.16 -6.82 15.83
CA VAL A 69 0.83 -6.24 15.64
C VAL A 69 0.41 -6.41 14.20
N PHE A 70 -0.58 -7.28 13.98
CA PHE A 70 -1.17 -7.48 12.67
C PHE A 70 -1.89 -6.21 12.17
N VAL A 71 -1.50 -5.73 11.00
CA VAL A 71 -2.07 -4.55 10.34
C VAL A 71 -2.66 -4.96 9.01
N THR A 72 -3.90 -4.54 8.75
CA THR A 72 -4.54 -4.72 7.44
C THR A 72 -4.20 -3.54 6.56
N TYR A 73 -3.63 -3.82 5.39
CA TYR A 73 -3.39 -2.84 4.34
C TYR A 73 -4.30 -3.10 3.15
N GLU A 74 -4.78 -2.02 2.56
CA GLU A 74 -5.55 -2.08 1.33
C GLU A 74 -5.02 -1.07 0.32
N ILE A 75 -5.07 -1.42 -0.96
CA ILE A 75 -4.66 -0.53 -2.06
C ILE A 75 -5.72 -0.53 -3.16
N SER A 76 -6.06 0.66 -3.67
CA SER A 76 -6.90 0.85 -4.86
C SER A 76 -6.20 1.75 -5.87
N ALA A 77 -6.54 1.61 -7.15
CA ALA A 77 -6.10 2.48 -8.23
C ALA A 77 -7.09 3.62 -8.44
N VAL A 78 -6.57 4.80 -8.80
CA VAL A 78 -7.37 5.98 -9.15
C VAL A 78 -7.05 6.40 -10.58
N SER A 79 -8.08 6.54 -11.42
CA SER A 79 -7.94 6.97 -12.81
C SER A 79 -7.97 8.49 -12.96
N SER A 80 -7.46 9.02 -14.08
CA SER A 80 -7.49 10.46 -14.38
C SER A 80 -8.89 11.09 -14.41
N GLY A 81 -9.93 10.26 -14.57
CA GLY A 81 -11.33 10.69 -14.49
C GLY A 81 -11.92 10.62 -13.09
N GLY A 82 -11.11 10.41 -12.05
CA GLY A 82 -11.53 10.34 -10.65
C GLY A 82 -12.18 9.02 -10.24
N GLY A 83 -12.18 8.00 -11.09
CA GLY A 83 -12.72 6.69 -10.75
C GLY A 83 -11.76 5.92 -9.87
N GLU A 84 -12.26 5.32 -8.78
CA GLU A 84 -11.50 4.43 -7.90
C GLU A 84 -11.85 2.96 -8.20
N SER A 85 -10.85 2.08 -8.18
CA SER A 85 -11.05 0.63 -8.33
C SER A 85 -11.60 -0.01 -7.05
N ALA A 86 -11.93 -1.29 -7.12
CA ALA A 86 -11.99 -2.13 -5.92
C ALA A 86 -10.64 -2.12 -5.17
N LYS A 87 -10.67 -2.44 -3.88
CA LYS A 87 -9.47 -2.59 -3.05
C LYS A 87 -8.93 -4.01 -3.11
N VAL A 88 -7.61 -4.14 -3.09
CA VAL A 88 -6.92 -5.40 -2.75
C VAL A 88 -6.35 -5.29 -1.35
N SER A 89 -6.44 -6.36 -0.57
CA SER A 89 -6.09 -6.36 0.86
C SER A 89 -5.03 -7.39 1.21
N ILE A 90 -4.18 -7.09 2.17
CA ILE A 90 -3.23 -8.02 2.80
C ILE A 90 -3.16 -7.74 4.30
N ILE A 91 -2.93 -8.78 5.10
CA ILE A 91 -2.60 -8.64 6.53
C ILE A 91 -1.10 -8.83 6.68
N VAL A 92 -0.43 -7.86 7.28
CA VAL A 92 1.00 -7.91 7.58
C VAL A 92 1.16 -8.06 9.10
N PRO A 93 1.92 -9.06 9.58
CA PRO A 93 2.19 -9.25 11.01
C PRO A 93 3.07 -8.15 11.62
#